data_AF-A0A497NWW3-F1
#
_entry.id   AF-A0A497NWW3-F1
#
_cell.length_a   1.000
_cell.length_b   1.000
_cell.length_c   1.000
_cell.angle_alpha   90.00
_cell.angle_beta   90.00
_cell.angle_gamma   90.00
#
_symmetry.space_group_name_H-M   'P 1'
#
loop_
_entity.id
_entity.type
_entity.pdbx_description
1 polymer ?
#
loop_
_entity_poly.entity_id
_entity_poly.type
_entity_poly.pdbx_seq_one_letter_code
_entity_poly.pdbx_strand_id
1 'polypeptide(L)'
;MFKAFIHGRYFQIGRRKDLSKERKISVAIPASTVTDVPHLREKTSKIGLIGRAAAIFNVDRIIIYPDNPHVNQATDIDLIATLLSYMETPQYLRKKLFELRPELRYAGVLPPLRTPHHPLNRKMENLKIGEYREGVTVSKTKLVSSWI
;
A
#
# COMPACT_ATOMS: atom_id res chain seq x y z
N MET A 1 -10.07 -1.46 0.71
CA MET A 1 -8.73 -0.83 0.61
C MET A 1 -7.75 -1.97 0.67
N PHE A 2 -6.97 -2.14 -0.39
CA PHE A 2 -6.26 -3.39 -0.65
C PHE A 2 -4.95 -3.45 0.14
N LYS A 3 -4.55 -4.60 0.65
CA LYS A 3 -3.18 -4.79 1.14
C LYS A 3 -2.27 -5.22 -0.01
N ALA A 4 -1.21 -4.45 -0.27
CA ALA A 4 -0.14 -4.84 -1.19
C ALA A 4 0.95 -5.63 -0.43
N PHE A 5 1.46 -6.69 -1.05
CA PHE A 5 2.29 -7.73 -0.42
C PHE A 5 3.74 -7.58 -0.89
N ILE A 6 4.69 -7.41 0.03
CA ILE A 6 6.15 -7.41 -0.25
C ILE A 6 6.79 -8.42 0.73
N HIS A 7 7.53 -9.40 0.19
CA HIS A 7 8.52 -10.22 0.93
C HIS A 7 8.03 -11.03 2.15
N GLY A 8 6.85 -11.66 2.09
CA GLY A 8 6.50 -12.75 3.02
C GLY A 8 6.34 -12.36 4.50
N ARG A 9 6.37 -11.08 4.87
CA ARG A 9 6.09 -10.62 6.23
C ARG A 9 4.69 -10.02 6.32
N TYR A 10 3.83 -10.72 7.05
CA TYR A 10 2.51 -10.24 7.41
C TYR A 10 2.62 -9.05 8.38
N PHE A 11 2.22 -7.85 7.95
CA PHE A 11 1.89 -6.76 8.86
C PHE A 11 0.37 -6.77 9.10
N GLN A 12 -0.05 -7.42 10.19
CA GLN A 12 -1.44 -7.40 10.65
C GLN A 12 -1.70 -6.08 11.41
N ILE A 13 -2.24 -5.09 10.70
CA ILE A 13 -2.95 -3.96 11.31
C ILE A 13 -4.36 -4.45 11.65
N GLY A 14 -4.67 -4.55 12.95
CA GLY A 14 -5.98 -4.97 13.45
C GLY A 14 -7.03 -3.89 13.26
N ARG A 15 -8.04 -4.14 12.41
CA ARG A 15 -9.34 -3.48 12.49
C ARG A 15 -10.35 -4.40 13.18
N ARG A 16 -11.27 -3.82 13.95
CA ARG A 16 -12.43 -4.52 14.54
C ARG A 16 -13.21 -5.24 13.44
N LYS A 17 -13.56 -6.51 13.70
CA LYS A 17 -14.54 -7.30 12.95
C LYS A 17 -15.89 -6.58 12.98
N ASP A 18 -16.32 -6.02 11.86
CA ASP A 18 -17.75 -5.93 11.56
C ASP A 18 -18.24 -7.35 11.23
N LEU A 19 -19.35 -7.77 11.82
CA LEU A 19 -19.92 -9.12 11.76
C LEU A 19 -20.84 -9.34 10.55
N SER A 20 -20.97 -8.37 9.65
CA SER A 20 -21.54 -8.61 8.34
C SER A 20 -20.51 -9.34 7.46
N LYS A 21 -20.94 -10.35 6.71
CA LYS A 21 -20.05 -11.20 5.88
C LYS A 21 -19.51 -10.37 4.71
N GLU A 22 -18.49 -9.54 4.96
CA GLU A 22 -17.82 -8.71 3.95
C GLU A 22 -17.25 -9.64 2.87
N ARG A 23 -17.82 -9.59 1.66
CA ARG A 23 -17.24 -10.26 0.50
C ARG A 23 -15.93 -9.56 0.18
N LYS A 24 -14.82 -10.20 0.52
CA LYS A 24 -13.49 -9.69 0.21
C LYS A 24 -13.20 -9.85 -1.28
N ILE A 25 -12.88 -8.75 -1.96
CA ILE A 25 -12.55 -8.76 -3.39
C ILE A 25 -11.04 -8.87 -3.54
N SER A 26 -10.59 -9.87 -4.29
CA SER A 26 -9.18 -10.03 -4.65
C SER A 26 -9.02 -9.97 -6.16
N VAL A 27 -7.97 -9.29 -6.62
CA VAL A 27 -7.62 -9.19 -8.05
C VAL A 27 -6.24 -9.80 -8.24
N ALA A 28 -6.10 -10.69 -9.21
CA ALA A 28 -4.81 -11.22 -9.63
C ALA A 28 -4.35 -10.49 -10.90
N ILE A 29 -3.09 -10.06 -10.93
CA ILE A 29 -2.48 -9.41 -12.09
C ILE A 29 -1.17 -10.13 -12.47
N PRO A 30 -0.92 -10.38 -13.76
CA PRO A 30 0.32 -10.98 -14.21
C PRO A 30 1.46 -9.97 -14.10
N ALA A 31 2.67 -10.45 -13.78
CA ALA A 31 3.86 -9.61 -13.74
C ALA A 31 4.18 -8.99 -15.11
N SER A 32 3.83 -9.68 -16.21
CA SER A 32 4.00 -9.19 -17.58
C SER A 32 3.19 -7.93 -17.93
N THR A 33 2.24 -7.52 -17.07
CA THR A 33 1.38 -6.34 -17.29
C THR A 33 2.17 -5.06 -17.55
N VAL A 34 3.43 -4.97 -17.13
CA VAL A 34 4.28 -3.79 -17.31
C VAL A 34 5.52 -4.06 -18.15
N THR A 35 5.73 -5.28 -18.63
CA THR A 35 6.93 -5.67 -19.36
C THR A 35 6.99 -5.04 -20.75
N ASP A 36 5.84 -4.75 -21.36
CA ASP A 36 5.68 -4.06 -22.66
C ASP A 36 6.10 -2.58 -22.63
N VAL A 37 6.24 -2.00 -21.43
CA VAL A 37 6.50 -0.57 -21.26
C VAL A 37 7.99 -0.35 -20.94
N PRO A 38 8.76 0.36 -21.79
CA PRO A 38 10.20 0.45 -21.64
C PRO A 38 10.61 1.43 -20.52
N HIS A 39 9.87 2.52 -20.33
CA HIS A 39 10.26 3.60 -19.43
C HIS A 39 9.58 3.50 -18.06
N LEU A 40 10.37 3.70 -16.99
CA LEU A 40 9.88 3.64 -15.60
C LEU A 40 8.71 4.59 -15.34
N ARG A 41 8.74 5.81 -15.89
CA ARG A 41 7.66 6.80 -15.74
C ARG A 41 6.32 6.31 -16.26
N GLU A 42 6.33 5.62 -17.41
CA GLU A 42 5.14 5.04 -18.03
C GLU A 42 4.67 3.81 -17.24
N LYS A 43 5.60 2.95 -16.79
CA LYS A 43 5.29 1.83 -15.87
C LYS A 43 4.59 2.35 -14.61
N THR A 44 5.14 3.39 -13.99
CA THR A 44 4.55 4.05 -12.82
C THR A 44 3.13 4.54 -13.09
N SER A 45 2.89 5.15 -14.25
CA SER A 45 1.56 5.65 -14.64
C SER A 45 0.57 4.49 -14.83
N LYS A 46 0.97 3.42 -15.54
CA LYS A 46 0.16 2.22 -15.78
C LYS A 46 -0.21 1.53 -14.47
N ILE A 47 0.76 1.31 -13.59
CA ILE A 47 0.53 0.74 -12.24
C ILE A 47 -0.36 1.66 -11.40
N GLY A 48 -0.18 2.98 -11.53
CA GLY A 48 -1.02 3.98 -10.89
C GLY A 48 -2.51 3.84 -11.24
N LEU A 49 -2.81 3.58 -12.52
CA LEU A 49 -4.18 3.34 -12.97
C LEU A 49 -4.77 2.05 -12.37
N ILE A 50 -3.97 0.98 -12.28
CA ILE A 50 -4.37 -0.28 -11.64
C ILE A 50 -4.71 -0.03 -10.16
N GLY A 51 -3.82 0.65 -9.42
CA GLY A 51 -4.03 0.98 -8.02
C GLY A 51 -5.27 1.85 -7.80
N ARG A 52 -5.53 2.81 -8.70
CA ARG A 52 -6.74 3.65 -8.66
C ARG A 52 -8.01 2.85 -8.91
N ALA A 53 -8.03 1.99 -9.92
CA ALA A 53 -9.18 1.12 -10.19
C ALA A 53 -9.46 0.21 -8.99
N ALA A 54 -8.42 -0.41 -8.43
CA ALA A 54 -8.55 -1.24 -7.23
C ALA A 54 -9.11 -0.48 -6.02
N ALA A 55 -8.76 0.80 -5.85
CA ALA A 55 -9.33 1.64 -4.80
C ALA A 55 -10.81 1.99 -5.05
N ILE A 56 -11.19 2.31 -6.29
CA ILE A 56 -12.58 2.62 -6.68
C ILE A 56 -13.50 1.44 -6.39
N PHE A 57 -13.08 0.23 -6.76
CA PHE A 57 -13.87 -0.98 -6.58
C PHE A 57 -13.70 -1.64 -5.21
N ASN A 58 -13.10 -0.94 -4.23
CA ASN A 58 -12.88 -1.45 -2.88
C ASN A 58 -12.20 -2.83 -2.83
N VAL A 59 -11.24 -3.08 -3.71
CA VAL A 59 -10.43 -4.31 -3.68
C VAL A 59 -9.71 -4.40 -2.31
N ASP A 60 -9.62 -5.61 -1.77
CA ASP A 60 -8.96 -5.94 -0.50
C ASP A 60 -7.56 -6.53 -0.69
N ARG A 61 -7.30 -7.14 -1.84
CA ARG A 61 -5.99 -7.72 -2.14
C ARG A 61 -5.68 -7.67 -3.63
N ILE A 62 -4.46 -7.27 -3.95
CA ILE A 62 -3.89 -7.42 -5.28
C ILE A 62 -2.82 -8.51 -5.19
N ILE A 63 -2.96 -9.56 -5.99
CA ILE A 63 -2.04 -10.69 -6.08
C ILE A 63 -1.25 -10.53 -7.37
N ILE A 64 0.08 -10.46 -7.27
CA ILE A 64 0.96 -10.36 -8.43
C ILE A 64 1.56 -11.75 -8.64
N TYR A 65 1.42 -12.33 -9.83
CA TYR A 65 1.94 -13.66 -10.14
C TYR A 65 2.84 -13.64 -11.37
N PRO A 66 3.94 -14.42 -11.39
CA PRO A 66 4.72 -14.63 -12.60
C PRO A 66 3.91 -15.46 -13.59
N ASP A 67 3.84 -15.01 -14.83
CA ASP A 67 3.06 -15.61 -15.91
C ASP A 67 3.92 -16.08 -17.07
N ASN A 68 5.21 -15.72 -17.10
CA ASN A 68 6.15 -16.19 -18.10
C ASN A 68 7.32 -16.93 -17.43
N PRO A 69 7.38 -18.27 -17.53
CA PRO A 69 8.43 -19.06 -16.87
C PRO A 69 9.81 -18.91 -17.52
N HIS A 70 9.90 -18.34 -18.73
CA HIS A 70 11.15 -18.19 -19.47
C HIS A 70 11.87 -16.87 -19.18
N VAL A 71 11.23 -15.96 -18.46
CA VAL A 71 11.77 -14.62 -18.16
C VAL A 71 11.82 -14.42 -16.66
N ASN A 72 12.92 -13.84 -16.16
CA ASN A 72 12.97 -13.43 -14.76
C ASN A 72 12.09 -12.19 -14.56
N GLN A 73 10.91 -12.39 -13.98
CA GLN A 73 9.94 -11.32 -13.73
C GLN A 73 10.07 -10.67 -12.33
N ALA A 74 11.08 -11.04 -11.53
CA ALA A 74 11.23 -10.56 -10.15
C ALA A 74 11.27 -9.03 -10.05
N THR A 75 11.95 -8.36 -10.98
CA THR A 75 12.05 -6.89 -11.03
C THR A 75 10.69 -6.23 -11.29
N ASP A 76 9.90 -6.76 -12.22
CA ASP A 76 8.56 -6.23 -12.51
C ASP A 76 7.61 -6.48 -11.34
N ILE A 77 7.67 -7.67 -10.70
CA ILE A 77 6.91 -7.99 -9.50
C ILE A 77 7.23 -6.99 -8.37
N ASP A 78 8.50 -6.77 -8.09
CA ASP A 78 8.94 -5.87 -7.02
C ASP A 78 8.55 -4.42 -7.32
N LEU A 79 8.66 -3.96 -8.57
CA LEU A 79 8.22 -2.64 -9.00
C LEU A 79 6.72 -2.44 -8.78
N ILE A 80 5.89 -3.38 -9.26
CA ILE A 80 4.44 -3.31 -9.10
C ILE A 80 4.06 -3.31 -7.62
N ALA A 81 4.62 -4.24 -6.85
CA ALA A 81 4.33 -4.36 -5.43
C ALA A 81 4.73 -3.08 -4.67
N THR A 82 5.90 -2.51 -4.99
CA THR A 82 6.43 -1.30 -4.34
C THR A 82 5.55 -0.09 -4.61
N LEU A 83 5.16 0.11 -5.87
CA LEU A 83 4.33 1.25 -6.26
C LEU A 83 2.91 1.14 -5.69
N LEU A 84 2.29 -0.04 -5.74
CA LEU A 84 0.96 -0.26 -5.14
C LEU A 84 0.99 -0.07 -3.62
N SER A 85 2.03 -0.55 -2.94
CA SER A 85 2.22 -0.35 -1.50
C SER A 85 2.40 1.13 -1.15
N TYR A 86 3.19 1.85 -1.96
CA TYR A 86 3.39 3.28 -1.79
C TYR A 86 2.09 4.07 -1.96
N MET A 87 1.26 3.72 -2.96
CA MET A 87 -0.03 4.36 -3.18
C MET A 87 -0.99 4.16 -2.01
N GLU A 88 -1.06 2.94 -1.50
CA GLU A 88 -1.92 2.52 -0.40
C GLU A 88 -1.52 3.16 0.94
N THR A 89 -0.22 3.36 1.13
CA THR A 89 0.28 3.94 2.38
C THR A 89 -0.15 5.41 2.53
N PRO A 90 -0.73 5.80 3.68
CA PRO A 90 -1.09 7.17 3.98
C PRO A 90 0.09 8.13 3.84
N GLN A 91 -0.17 9.33 3.30
CA GLN A 91 0.87 10.31 2.95
C GLN A 91 1.83 10.62 4.12
N TYR A 92 1.31 10.67 5.36
CA TYR A 92 2.09 10.97 6.56
C TYR A 92 2.98 9.82 7.03
N LEU A 93 2.77 8.58 6.56
CA LEU A 93 3.60 7.42 6.87
C LEU A 93 4.65 7.13 5.79
N ARG A 94 4.44 7.59 4.56
CA ARG A 94 5.32 7.26 3.41
C ARG A 94 6.80 7.53 3.68
N LYS A 95 7.12 8.70 4.26
CA LYS A 95 8.51 9.08 4.57
C LYS A 95 9.17 8.17 5.61
N LYS A 96 8.39 7.51 6.47
CA LYS A 96 8.90 6.59 7.50
C LYS A 96 8.97 5.14 7.01
N LEU A 97 8.08 4.75 6.10
CA LEU A 97 7.96 3.36 5.63
C LEU A 97 8.73 3.09 4.34
N PHE A 98 8.99 4.12 3.53
CA PHE A 98 9.71 3.99 2.28
C PHE A 98 10.99 4.82 2.33
N GLU A 99 12.12 4.15 2.17
CA GLU A 99 13.41 4.77 1.91
C GLU A 99 13.47 5.34 0.49
N LEU A 100 14.54 6.06 0.18
CA LEU A 100 14.81 6.56 -1.16
C LEU A 100 15.11 5.37 -2.09
N ARG A 101 14.10 5.01 -2.89
CA ARG A 101 14.11 3.87 -3.80
C ARG A 101 14.07 4.33 -5.26
N PRO A 102 14.93 3.82 -6.16
CA PRO A 102 14.91 4.18 -7.58
C PRO A 102 13.55 3.96 -8.25
N GLU A 103 12.81 2.94 -7.82
CA GLU A 103 11.47 2.59 -8.29
C GLU A 103 10.44 3.70 -8.02
N LEU A 104 10.68 4.50 -6.97
CA LEU A 104 9.80 5.60 -6.56
C LEU A 104 10.21 6.96 -7.16
N ARG A 105 11.21 7.01 -8.05
CA ARG A 105 11.70 8.24 -8.68
C ARG A 105 10.57 9.08 -9.30
N TYR A 106 9.58 8.42 -9.90
CA TYR A 106 8.44 9.07 -10.58
C TYR A 106 7.13 8.98 -9.79
N ALA A 107 7.18 8.75 -8.47
CA ALA A 107 6.00 8.62 -7.63
C ALA A 107 5.04 9.82 -7.69
N GLY A 108 5.52 11.01 -8.08
CA GLY A 108 4.69 12.20 -8.31
C GLY A 108 3.69 12.08 -9.46
N VAL A 109 3.86 11.12 -10.38
CA VAL A 109 2.92 10.86 -11.48
C VAL A 109 1.75 9.96 -11.04
N LEU A 110 1.86 9.31 -9.88
CA LEU A 110 0.82 8.42 -9.37
C LEU A 110 -0.48 9.20 -9.09
N PRO A 111 -1.65 8.69 -9.53
CA PRO A 111 -2.91 9.33 -9.23
C PRO A 111 -3.24 9.25 -7.74
N PRO A 112 -3.92 10.25 -7.15
CA PRO A 112 -4.30 10.22 -5.75
C PRO A 112 -5.38 9.16 -5.49
N LEU A 113 -5.18 8.36 -4.44
CA LEU A 113 -6.22 7.49 -3.89
C LEU A 113 -6.97 8.29 -2.81
N ARG A 114 -8.16 8.80 -3.10
CA ARG A 114 -9.02 9.49 -2.12
C ARG A 114 -9.72 8.48 -1.20
N THR A 115 -8.94 7.65 -0.50
CA THR A 115 -9.47 6.60 0.39
C THR A 115 -9.66 7.12 1.82
N PRO A 116 -10.62 6.56 2.59
CA PRO A 116 -10.93 7.05 3.95
C PRO A 116 -9.75 7.04 4.93
N HIS A 117 -8.78 6.15 4.72
CA HIS A 117 -7.57 6.02 5.56
C HIS A 117 -6.46 7.01 5.20
N HIS A 118 -6.72 7.97 4.28
CA HIS A 118 -5.85 9.13 4.01
C HIS A 118 -6.45 10.44 4.58
N PRO A 119 -6.49 10.62 5.91
CA PRO A 119 -7.00 11.86 6.51
C PRO A 119 -6.06 13.03 6.18
N LEU A 120 -6.63 14.11 5.66
CA LEU A 120 -5.93 15.37 5.38
C LEU A 120 -5.69 16.20 6.67
N ASN A 121 -6.42 15.89 7.75
CA ASN A 121 -6.38 16.64 9.00
C ASN A 121 -5.21 16.21 9.89
N ARG A 122 -4.14 17.01 9.89
CA ARG A 122 -2.92 16.73 10.65
C ARG A 122 -2.95 17.22 12.11
N LYS A 123 -3.84 18.17 12.44
CA LYS A 123 -3.92 18.83 13.74
C LYS A 123 -4.63 17.96 14.78
N MET A 124 -4.02 17.81 15.96
CA MET A 124 -4.61 17.07 17.10
C MET A 124 -5.94 17.67 17.56
N GLU A 125 -6.06 18.99 17.42
CA GLU A 125 -7.23 19.82 17.72
C GLU A 125 -8.51 19.36 16.98
N ASN A 126 -8.33 18.75 15.80
CA ASN A 126 -9.42 18.35 14.90
C ASN A 126 -9.69 16.84 14.95
N LEU A 127 -9.10 16.11 15.90
CA LEU A 127 -9.33 14.68 16.08
C LEU A 127 -10.72 14.45 16.68
N LYS A 128 -11.56 13.70 15.95
CA LYS A 128 -12.87 13.28 16.48
C LYS A 128 -12.72 11.97 17.25
N ILE A 129 -13.36 11.87 18.40
CA ILE A 129 -13.46 10.61 19.15
C ILE A 129 -14.15 9.58 18.25
N GLY A 130 -13.48 8.45 17.99
CA GLY A 130 -13.95 7.39 17.09
C GLY A 130 -13.34 7.41 15.67
N GLU A 131 -12.47 8.35 15.34
CA GLU A 131 -11.73 8.36 14.07
C GLU A 131 -10.62 7.29 14.06
N TYR A 132 -10.59 6.46 13.01
CA TYR A 132 -9.53 5.47 12.80
C TYR A 132 -8.39 6.06 11.98
N ARG A 133 -7.14 5.79 12.40
CA ARG A 133 -5.94 6.19 11.68
C ARG A 133 -4.91 5.08 11.67
N GLU A 134 -4.11 5.05 10.61
CA GLU A 134 -2.99 4.14 10.52
C GLU A 134 -1.76 4.73 11.21
N GLY A 135 -0.96 3.89 11.86
CA GLY A 135 0.24 4.30 12.58
C GLY A 135 1.37 3.30 12.37
N VAL A 136 2.61 3.80 12.47
CA VAL A 136 3.82 2.98 12.49
C VAL A 136 4.41 2.99 13.90
N THR A 137 4.74 1.82 14.42
CA THR A 137 5.44 1.68 15.71
C THR A 137 6.89 2.13 15.54
N VAL A 138 7.29 3.19 16.25
CA VAL A 138 8.64 3.75 16.16
C VAL A 138 9.58 3.14 17.20
N SER A 139 9.09 2.88 18.40
CA SER A 139 9.87 2.29 19.49
C SER A 139 8.97 1.53 20.46
N LYS A 140 9.56 0.62 21.22
CA LYS A 140 8.91 -0.05 22.34
C LYS A 140 9.40 0.58 23.64
N THR A 141 8.56 1.36 24.29
CA THR A 141 8.87 1.88 25.63
C THR A 141 8.78 0.73 26.63
N LYS A 142 9.85 0.50 27.42
CA LYS A 142 9.73 -0.35 28.62
C LYS A 142 8.87 0.42 29.62
N LEU A 143 7.75 -0.17 30.03
CA LEU A 143 7.00 0.34 31.17
C LEU A 143 7.92 0.30 32.38
N VAL A 144 8.30 1.45 32.90
CA VAL A 144 8.98 1.53 34.19
C VAL A 144 7.92 1.23 35.24
N SER A 145 7.90 0.01 35.75
CA SER A 145 7.16 -0.35 36.95
C SER A 145 7.88 0.27 38.15
N SER A 146 7.69 1.58 38.35
CA SER A 146 8.08 2.26 39.58
C SER A 146 6.80 2.69 40.30
N TRP A 147 6.15 1.70 40.88
CA TRP A 147 5.17 1.84 41.95
C TRP A 147 5.44 0.68 42.91
N ILE A 148 6.39 0.87 43.82
CA ILE A 148 6.52 0.33 45.18
C ILE A 148 7.58 1.20 45.86
#